data_AF-A0A1I3DLH0-F1
#
_entry.id   AF-A0A1I3DLH0-F1
#
_cell.length_a   1.000
_cell.length_b   1.000
_cell.length_c   1.000
_cell.angle_alpha   90.00
_cell.angle_beta   90.00
_cell.angle_gamma   90.00
#
_symmetry.space_group_name_H-M   'P 1'
#
loop_
_entity.id
_entity.type
_entity.pdbx_description
1 polymer ?
#
loop_
_entity_poly.entity_id
_entity_poly.type
_entity_poly.pdbx_seq_one_letter_code
_entity_poly.pdbx_strand_id
1 'polypeptide(L)'
;MRLRSILVAALLLAPTAALAAPGIVTVSTGLRAGPDSGFPVVDRIPGGARVNIHGCLRGNAWCDVSFSDDRGWVSSQYLEYLYRNHYVYLPDYVDEIDVPVAPFVLSSYWSSYYQGRPWYRRHAYWNNYWTSHERFATRMMIDPRAARIGRAATRDSAIALGRGGANAKAAPAISGRDATTARRDAAIAKRDVAIAKRDAAVAADRTRAGRSDRLVNTRTSVQQNRNPRDAQARMVHEHAASRAATHAQPMARAQPPMARAHEAPRVSAAPAARPATPHVAQPNVSHGSPMNARAQMPAPRAAAPATPHPGGGAAHINAPPRGGAPAGGPGGGHEKR
;
A
#
# COMPACT_ATOMS: atom_id res chain seq x y z
N MET A 1 12.05 34.04 -62.11
CA MET A 1 11.28 32.78 -61.90
C MET A 1 11.88 31.92 -60.77
N ARG A 2 11.84 32.32 -59.49
CA ARG A 2 12.44 31.50 -58.38
C ARG A 2 11.68 31.45 -57.03
N LEU A 3 10.45 31.99 -56.92
CA LEU A 3 9.67 31.89 -55.68
C LEU A 3 8.56 30.81 -55.68
N ARG A 4 8.18 30.26 -56.85
CA ARG A 4 7.13 29.22 -56.94
C ARG A 4 7.57 27.84 -56.46
N SER A 5 8.87 27.58 -56.36
CA SER A 5 9.42 26.26 -56.02
C SER A 5 9.53 25.99 -54.50
N ILE A 6 9.47 27.03 -53.66
CA ILE A 6 9.66 26.89 -52.20
C ILE A 6 8.36 26.42 -51.52
N LEU A 7 7.21 26.82 -52.04
CA LEU A 7 5.89 26.44 -51.49
C LEU A 7 5.54 24.95 -51.67
N VAL A 8 6.10 24.28 -52.67
CA VAL A 8 5.83 22.84 -52.92
C VAL A 8 6.60 21.95 -51.96
N ALA A 9 7.81 22.35 -51.55
CA ALA A 9 8.63 21.58 -50.59
C ALA A 9 8.05 21.58 -49.16
N ALA A 10 7.33 22.63 -48.77
CA ALA A 10 6.74 22.74 -47.43
C ALA A 10 5.53 21.81 -47.20
N LEU A 11 4.87 21.34 -48.27
CA LEU A 11 3.65 20.53 -48.17
C LEU A 11 3.93 19.03 -47.89
N LEU A 12 5.19 18.59 -47.98
CA LEU A 12 5.61 17.20 -47.79
C LEU A 12 6.02 16.85 -46.35
N LEU A 13 6.02 17.82 -45.43
CA LEU A 13 6.20 17.60 -43.98
C LEU A 13 4.86 17.62 -43.21
N ALA A 14 3.78 17.14 -43.82
CA ALA A 14 2.57 16.81 -43.07
C ALA A 14 2.90 15.69 -42.06
N PRO A 15 2.76 15.89 -40.74
CA PRO A 15 3.00 14.82 -39.79
C PRO A 15 1.97 13.73 -40.03
N THR A 16 2.42 12.51 -40.33
CA THR A 16 1.55 11.34 -40.31
C THR A 16 1.06 11.15 -38.89
N ALA A 17 -0.16 11.61 -38.60
CA ALA A 17 -0.82 11.34 -37.32
C ALA A 17 -0.87 9.81 -37.15
N ALA A 18 -0.19 9.30 -36.13
CA ALA A 18 -0.20 7.87 -35.83
C ALA A 18 -1.66 7.46 -35.53
N LEU A 19 -2.28 6.73 -36.46
CA LEU A 19 -3.68 6.35 -36.35
C LEU A 19 -3.83 5.29 -35.27
N ALA A 20 -4.49 5.67 -34.17
CA ALA A 20 -4.77 4.76 -33.08
C ALA A 20 -5.95 3.85 -33.42
N ALA A 21 -5.69 2.56 -33.57
CA ALA A 21 -6.70 1.56 -33.90
C ALA A 21 -7.59 1.24 -32.68
N PRO A 22 -8.90 1.02 -32.84
CA PRO A 22 -9.73 0.53 -31.76
C PRO A 22 -9.32 -0.88 -31.31
N GLY A 23 -9.40 -1.14 -30.01
CA GLY A 23 -9.15 -2.45 -29.42
C GLY A 23 -10.07 -2.72 -28.23
N ILE A 24 -10.05 -3.95 -27.74
CA ILE A 24 -10.77 -4.39 -26.54
C ILE A 24 -9.79 -5.08 -25.59
N VAL A 25 -9.91 -4.81 -24.29
CA VAL A 25 -9.17 -5.52 -23.25
C VAL A 25 -9.92 -6.80 -22.85
N THR A 26 -9.30 -7.97 -22.99
CA THR A 26 -9.96 -9.27 -22.82
C THR A 26 -10.16 -9.66 -21.34
N VAL A 27 -9.31 -9.17 -20.44
CA VAL A 27 -9.40 -9.38 -18.98
C VAL A 27 -8.99 -8.13 -18.22
N SER A 28 -9.54 -7.95 -17.01
CA SER A 28 -9.19 -6.83 -16.14
C SER A 28 -7.69 -6.76 -15.88
N THR A 29 -7.05 -5.68 -16.30
CA THR A 29 -5.58 -5.53 -16.31
C THR A 29 -5.15 -4.11 -15.89
N GLY A 30 -3.87 -3.93 -15.62
CA GLY A 30 -3.31 -2.62 -15.27
C GLY A 30 -2.80 -1.90 -16.52
N LEU A 31 -3.22 -0.65 -16.72
CA LEU A 31 -2.54 0.29 -17.60
C LEU A 31 -1.26 0.74 -16.91
N ARG A 32 -0.10 0.66 -17.56
CA ARG A 32 1.22 0.89 -16.92
C ARG A 32 1.95 2.08 -17.48
N ALA A 33 2.83 2.68 -16.67
CA ALA A 33 3.63 3.83 -17.08
C ALA A 33 4.78 3.49 -18.05
N GLY A 34 4.96 2.21 -18.39
CA GLY A 34 5.97 1.71 -19.32
C GLY A 34 5.74 0.24 -19.63
N PRO A 35 6.38 -0.30 -20.69
CA PRO A 35 6.15 -1.65 -21.20
C PRO A 35 6.84 -2.75 -20.37
N ASP A 36 6.59 -2.80 -19.06
CA ASP A 36 6.96 -3.92 -18.19
C ASP A 36 6.00 -4.01 -17.00
N SER A 37 5.78 -5.23 -16.52
CA SER A 37 5.10 -5.60 -15.29
C SER A 37 5.58 -4.88 -14.01
N GLY A 38 6.83 -4.41 -13.96
CA GLY A 38 7.37 -3.67 -12.82
C GLY A 38 7.12 -2.15 -12.85
N PHE A 39 6.69 -1.58 -13.98
CA PHE A 39 6.32 -0.17 -14.02
C PHE A 39 5.05 0.12 -13.20
N PRO A 40 4.93 1.35 -12.65
CA PRO A 40 3.74 1.77 -11.91
C PRO A 40 2.46 1.58 -12.71
N VAL A 41 1.41 1.14 -12.04
CA VAL A 41 0.06 1.16 -12.59
C VAL A 41 -0.44 2.62 -12.61
N VAL A 42 -0.89 3.04 -13.79
CA VAL A 42 -1.46 4.36 -14.12
C VAL A 42 -2.94 4.34 -13.75
N ASP A 43 -3.66 3.34 -14.25
CA ASP A 43 -5.08 3.06 -13.98
C ASP A 43 -5.38 1.55 -14.17
N ARG A 44 -6.59 1.08 -13.83
CA ARG A 44 -7.05 -0.30 -14.02
C ARG A 44 -8.14 -0.36 -15.09
N ILE A 45 -7.88 -1.11 -16.16
CA ILE A 45 -8.82 -1.31 -17.26
C ILE A 45 -9.65 -2.58 -16.99
N PRO A 46 -11.01 -2.51 -17.00
CA PRO A 46 -11.86 -3.69 -16.91
C PRO A 46 -11.78 -4.59 -18.15
N GLY A 47 -12.05 -5.89 -18.00
CA GLY A 47 -12.31 -6.78 -19.14
C GLY A 47 -13.56 -6.34 -19.92
N GLY A 48 -13.53 -6.46 -21.25
CA GLY A 48 -14.55 -5.94 -22.17
C GLY A 48 -14.43 -4.44 -22.49
N ALA A 49 -13.57 -3.70 -21.80
CA ALA A 49 -13.41 -2.26 -22.03
C ALA A 49 -12.75 -1.97 -23.38
N ARG A 50 -13.23 -0.91 -24.06
CA ARG A 50 -12.62 -0.41 -25.30
C ARG A 50 -11.42 0.47 -25.00
N VAL A 51 -10.40 0.34 -25.83
CA VAL A 51 -9.15 1.13 -25.80
C VAL A 51 -8.80 1.58 -27.21
N ASN A 52 -7.91 2.56 -27.34
CA ASN A 52 -7.26 2.86 -28.61
C ASN A 52 -5.79 2.43 -28.52
N ILE A 53 -5.37 1.55 -29.43
CA ILE A 53 -4.01 1.01 -29.55
C ILE A 53 -3.25 1.90 -30.52
N HIS A 54 -2.23 2.60 -30.02
CA HIS A 54 -1.41 3.54 -30.81
C HIS A 54 -0.20 2.87 -31.46
N GLY A 55 0.16 1.69 -30.96
CA GLY A 55 1.21 0.84 -31.51
C GLY A 55 1.72 -0.14 -30.46
N CYS A 56 2.57 -1.08 -30.88
CA CYS A 56 3.22 -2.05 -30.00
C CYS A 56 4.73 -1.84 -29.92
N LEU A 57 5.33 -2.13 -28.77
CA LEU A 57 6.79 -2.13 -28.63
C LEU A 57 7.37 -3.19 -29.59
N ARG A 58 8.59 -2.99 -30.08
CA ARG A 58 9.32 -4.02 -30.86
C ARG A 58 9.28 -5.35 -30.12
N GLY A 59 8.90 -6.42 -30.82
CA GLY A 59 8.71 -7.74 -30.22
C GLY A 59 7.34 -7.92 -29.54
N ASN A 60 6.41 -6.99 -29.76
CA ASN A 60 4.96 -7.17 -29.69
C ASN A 60 4.35 -7.63 -28.35
N ALA A 61 5.13 -7.72 -27.26
CA ALA A 61 4.66 -8.16 -25.95
C ALA A 61 3.83 -7.10 -25.18
N TRP A 62 4.04 -5.83 -25.51
CA TRP A 62 3.42 -4.66 -24.88
C TRP A 62 2.97 -3.68 -25.94
N CYS A 63 1.80 -3.06 -25.74
CA CYS A 63 1.27 -2.05 -26.63
C CYS A 63 0.87 -0.78 -25.86
N ASP A 64 1.13 0.35 -26.51
CA ASP A 64 0.82 1.69 -26.03
C ASP A 64 -0.66 1.98 -26.36
N VAL A 65 -1.45 2.18 -25.32
CA VAL A 65 -2.91 2.32 -25.40
C VAL A 65 -3.37 3.57 -24.64
N SER A 66 -4.45 4.18 -25.11
CA SER A 66 -5.22 5.13 -24.31
C SER A 66 -6.53 4.50 -23.84
N PHE A 67 -6.85 4.71 -22.58
CA PHE A 67 -8.09 4.30 -21.94
C PHE A 67 -8.58 5.44 -21.05
N SER A 68 -9.85 5.85 -21.23
CA SER A 68 -10.34 7.10 -20.64
C SER A 68 -9.39 8.26 -21.03
N ASP A 69 -9.09 9.16 -20.10
CA ASP A 69 -8.14 10.27 -20.28
C ASP A 69 -6.66 9.87 -20.06
N ASP A 70 -6.36 8.62 -19.70
CA ASP A 70 -5.00 8.14 -19.40
C ASP A 70 -4.38 7.41 -20.61
N ARG A 71 -3.06 7.62 -20.77
CA ARG A 71 -2.19 6.93 -21.74
C ARG A 71 -1.28 5.97 -20.98
N GLY A 72 -0.91 4.83 -21.56
CA GLY A 72 0.01 3.87 -20.93
C GLY A 72 0.17 2.57 -21.70
N TRP A 73 0.84 1.60 -21.10
CA TRP A 73 1.18 0.32 -21.72
C TRP A 73 0.38 -0.84 -21.12
N VAL A 74 -0.09 -1.73 -21.99
CA VAL A 74 -0.79 -2.98 -21.64
C VAL A 74 -0.13 -4.14 -22.37
N SER A 75 -0.07 -5.32 -21.76
CA SER A 75 0.49 -6.50 -22.43
C SER A 75 -0.46 -6.97 -23.54
N SER A 76 0.09 -7.25 -24.72
CA SER A 76 -0.68 -7.64 -25.92
C SER A 76 -1.50 -8.91 -25.72
N GLN A 77 -1.09 -9.80 -24.80
CA GLN A 77 -1.83 -11.02 -24.45
C GLN A 77 -3.23 -10.77 -23.84
N TYR A 78 -3.56 -9.51 -23.54
CA TYR A 78 -4.87 -9.10 -23.06
C TYR A 78 -5.60 -8.17 -24.04
N LEU A 79 -5.15 -8.07 -25.29
CA LEU A 79 -5.73 -7.17 -26.29
C LEU A 79 -6.35 -7.92 -27.47
N GLU A 80 -7.51 -7.43 -27.87
CA GLU A 80 -8.09 -7.61 -29.19
C GLU A 80 -7.87 -6.33 -30.01
N TYR A 81 -7.59 -6.50 -31.29
CA TYR A 81 -7.35 -5.41 -32.24
C TYR A 81 -8.45 -5.41 -33.30
N LEU A 82 -8.96 -4.22 -33.66
CA LEU A 82 -9.94 -4.10 -34.74
C LEU A 82 -9.25 -4.12 -36.10
N TYR A 83 -9.30 -5.26 -36.79
CA TYR A 83 -8.76 -5.46 -38.12
C TYR A 83 -9.86 -5.86 -39.10
N ARG A 84 -9.92 -5.19 -40.27
CA ARG A 84 -10.95 -5.43 -41.31
C ARG A 84 -12.40 -5.53 -40.76
N ASN A 85 -12.74 -4.63 -39.82
CA ASN A 85 -14.04 -4.56 -39.14
C ASN A 85 -14.39 -5.74 -38.20
N HIS A 86 -13.40 -6.58 -37.84
CA HIS A 86 -13.54 -7.64 -36.83
C HIS A 86 -12.50 -7.48 -35.73
N TYR A 87 -12.88 -7.78 -34.49
CA TYR A 87 -11.89 -7.91 -33.42
C TYR A 87 -11.18 -9.25 -33.55
N VAL A 88 -9.85 -9.22 -33.51
CA VAL A 88 -8.99 -10.41 -33.54
C VAL A 88 -8.03 -10.40 -32.36
N TYR A 89 -7.69 -11.58 -31.82
CA TYR A 89 -6.77 -11.70 -30.70
C TYR A 89 -5.37 -11.26 -31.14
N LEU A 90 -4.90 -10.14 -30.60
CA LEU A 90 -3.76 -9.41 -31.15
C LEU A 90 -2.49 -10.28 -31.30
N PRO A 91 -2.06 -11.08 -30.30
CA PRO A 91 -0.85 -11.92 -30.41
C PRO A 91 -0.83 -12.92 -31.55
N ASP A 92 -1.97 -13.42 -31.99
CA ASP A 92 -2.03 -14.40 -33.09
C ASP A 92 -1.95 -13.72 -34.48
N TYR A 93 -1.97 -12.37 -34.53
CA TYR A 93 -2.05 -11.57 -35.76
C TYR A 93 -1.03 -10.43 -35.85
N VAL A 94 -0.12 -10.26 -34.89
CA VAL A 94 0.82 -9.12 -34.86
C VAL A 94 1.73 -9.03 -36.10
N ASP A 95 1.98 -10.16 -36.76
CA ASP A 95 2.80 -10.24 -37.98
C ASP A 95 1.96 -10.11 -39.28
N GLU A 96 0.62 -10.10 -39.20
CA GLU A 96 -0.28 -9.90 -40.36
C GLU A 96 -0.82 -8.45 -40.45
N ILE A 97 -1.02 -7.80 -39.30
CA ILE A 97 -1.75 -6.52 -39.22
C ILE A 97 -0.84 -5.29 -39.46
N ASP A 98 0.49 -5.45 -39.47
CA ASP A 98 1.47 -4.35 -39.49
C ASP A 98 1.17 -3.30 -38.40
N VAL A 99 0.94 -3.77 -37.17
CA VAL A 99 0.62 -2.89 -36.04
C VAL A 99 1.77 -1.90 -35.82
N PRO A 100 1.52 -0.57 -35.80
CA PRO A 100 2.59 0.43 -35.75
C PRO A 100 3.56 0.19 -34.58
N VAL A 101 4.85 0.33 -34.81
CA VAL A 101 5.84 0.18 -33.73
C VAL A 101 5.88 1.46 -32.89
N ALA A 102 5.42 1.36 -31.64
CA ALA A 102 5.50 2.44 -30.66
C ALA A 102 6.87 2.40 -29.95
N PRO A 103 7.74 3.42 -30.09
CA PRO A 103 8.97 3.50 -29.32
C PRO A 103 8.69 3.93 -27.88
N PHE A 104 9.35 3.32 -26.90
CA PHE A 104 9.32 3.78 -25.51
C PHE A 104 10.64 4.45 -25.13
N VAL A 105 10.58 5.77 -24.90
CA VAL A 105 11.65 6.55 -24.28
C VAL A 105 11.10 7.14 -23.00
N LEU A 106 11.56 6.64 -21.86
CA LEU A 106 11.02 6.98 -20.54
C LEU A 106 10.88 8.50 -20.34
N SER A 107 11.96 9.24 -20.58
CA SER A 107 12.03 10.67 -20.27
C SER A 107 11.00 11.50 -21.04
N SER A 108 10.84 11.28 -22.35
CA SER A 108 9.86 12.02 -23.16
C SER A 108 8.44 11.54 -22.91
N TYR A 109 8.20 10.22 -22.88
CA TYR A 109 6.88 9.64 -22.64
C TYR A 109 6.31 10.08 -21.28
N TRP A 110 7.14 10.05 -20.22
CA TRP A 110 6.70 10.50 -18.89
C TRP A 110 6.51 12.01 -18.83
N SER A 111 7.36 12.80 -19.50
CA SER A 111 7.17 14.26 -19.61
C SER A 111 5.87 14.62 -20.31
N SER A 112 5.43 13.84 -21.30
CA SER A 112 4.17 14.07 -22.02
C SER A 112 2.93 13.72 -21.20
N TYR A 113 2.96 12.62 -20.43
CA TYR A 113 1.72 12.06 -19.84
C TYR A 113 1.65 12.08 -18.31
N TYR A 114 2.77 12.21 -17.59
CA TYR A 114 2.84 11.82 -16.17
C TYR A 114 3.47 12.84 -15.22
N GLN A 115 3.69 14.10 -15.63
CA GLN A 115 4.35 15.12 -14.79
C GLN A 115 3.78 15.24 -13.36
N GLY A 116 2.46 15.09 -13.20
CA GLY A 116 1.76 15.14 -11.91
C GLY A 116 1.73 13.82 -11.11
N ARG A 117 2.24 12.70 -11.63
CA ARG A 117 2.15 11.39 -10.94
C ARG A 117 3.23 11.29 -9.83
N PRO A 118 2.94 10.76 -8.62
CA PRO A 118 3.86 10.81 -7.47
C PRO A 118 5.23 10.15 -7.68
N TRP A 119 5.31 9.21 -8.61
CA TRP A 119 6.53 8.47 -8.96
C TRP A 119 7.38 9.15 -10.05
N TYR A 120 6.86 10.19 -10.73
CA TYR A 120 7.52 10.94 -11.80
C TYR A 120 8.90 11.44 -11.39
N ARG A 121 9.01 12.05 -10.20
CA ARG A 121 10.26 12.55 -9.61
C ARG A 121 11.40 11.53 -9.47
N ARG A 122 11.14 10.22 -9.66
CA ARG A 122 12.13 9.15 -9.60
C ARG A 122 12.65 8.73 -10.99
N HIS A 123 12.71 9.65 -11.96
CA HIS A 123 13.20 9.40 -13.32
C HIS A 123 14.48 8.56 -13.38
N ALA A 124 15.52 8.90 -12.60
CA ALA A 124 16.79 8.16 -12.62
C ALA A 124 16.65 6.68 -12.23
N TYR A 125 15.83 6.38 -11.20
CA TYR A 125 15.54 5.00 -10.80
C TYR A 125 14.81 4.24 -11.91
N TRP A 126 13.78 4.85 -12.50
CA TRP A 126 12.99 4.21 -13.56
C TRP A 126 13.74 4.09 -14.88
N ASN A 127 14.72 4.97 -15.14
CA ASN A 127 15.61 4.86 -16.29
C ASN A 127 16.52 3.65 -16.15
N ASN A 128 17.17 3.49 -15.00
CA ASN A 128 18.04 2.34 -14.72
C ASN A 128 17.25 1.02 -14.69
N TYR A 129 16.01 1.06 -14.18
CA TYR A 129 15.07 -0.06 -14.30
C TYR A 129 14.78 -0.39 -15.77
N TRP A 130 14.42 0.60 -16.60
CA TRP A 130 14.15 0.37 -18.02
C TRP A 130 15.35 -0.22 -18.76
N THR A 131 16.54 0.38 -18.63
CA THR A 131 17.78 -0.10 -19.28
C THR A 131 18.13 -1.55 -18.92
N SER A 132 17.73 -2.03 -17.73
CA SER A 132 17.95 -3.42 -17.31
C SER A 132 16.84 -4.39 -17.70
N HIS A 133 15.65 -3.90 -18.06
CA HIS A 133 14.45 -4.71 -18.32
C HIS A 133 13.97 -4.69 -19.78
N GLU A 134 14.41 -3.73 -20.62
CA GLU A 134 14.01 -3.61 -22.03
C GLU A 134 14.05 -4.92 -22.81
N ARG A 135 15.14 -5.70 -22.66
CA ARG A 135 15.30 -7.02 -23.31
C ARG A 135 14.21 -8.05 -22.97
N PHE A 136 13.57 -7.92 -21.81
CA PHE A 136 12.46 -8.79 -21.39
C PHE A 136 11.13 -8.24 -21.91
N ALA A 137 10.96 -6.91 -21.88
CA ALA A 137 9.84 -6.21 -22.48
C ALA A 137 9.71 -6.44 -24.00
N THR A 138 10.83 -6.55 -24.72
CA THR A 138 10.84 -6.85 -26.16
C THR A 138 10.71 -8.35 -26.47
N ARG A 139 10.57 -9.22 -25.46
CA ARG A 139 10.42 -10.67 -25.66
C ARG A 139 8.97 -11.09 -25.48
N MET A 140 8.30 -11.39 -26.57
CA MET A 140 6.96 -11.99 -26.55
C MET A 140 7.01 -13.35 -25.84
N MET A 141 6.37 -13.42 -24.68
CA MET A 141 6.16 -14.66 -23.93
C MET A 141 4.67 -14.79 -23.68
N ILE A 142 4.01 -15.62 -24.50
CA ILE A 142 2.57 -15.80 -24.46
C ILE A 142 2.21 -16.80 -23.35
N ASP A 143 1.53 -16.32 -22.32
CA ASP A 143 0.95 -17.21 -21.30
C ASP A 143 -0.19 -18.05 -21.93
N PRO A 144 -0.15 -19.40 -21.85
CA PRO A 144 -1.18 -20.24 -22.48
C PRO A 144 -2.60 -20.07 -21.92
N ARG A 145 -2.75 -19.59 -20.68
CA ARG A 145 -4.06 -19.28 -20.08
C ARG A 145 -4.56 -17.93 -20.60
N ALA A 146 -3.70 -16.91 -20.66
CA ALA A 146 -4.02 -15.62 -21.28
C ALA A 146 -4.45 -15.80 -22.73
N ALA A 147 -3.71 -16.60 -23.52
CA ALA A 147 -4.07 -16.90 -24.91
C ALA A 147 -5.37 -17.68 -25.06
N ARG A 148 -5.69 -18.59 -24.13
CA ARG A 148 -7.01 -19.24 -24.11
C ARG A 148 -8.13 -18.26 -23.82
N ILE A 149 -7.95 -17.36 -22.84
CA ILE A 149 -8.97 -16.37 -22.48
C ILE A 149 -9.15 -15.34 -23.59
N GLY A 150 -8.06 -14.84 -24.18
CA GLY A 150 -8.11 -13.90 -25.30
C GLY A 150 -8.84 -14.49 -26.51
N ARG A 151 -8.46 -15.69 -26.95
CA ARG A 151 -9.19 -16.39 -28.04
C ARG A 151 -10.65 -16.71 -27.71
N ALA A 152 -11.00 -16.92 -26.44
CA ALA A 152 -12.39 -17.08 -26.02
C ALA A 152 -13.17 -15.76 -26.12
N ALA A 153 -12.62 -14.67 -25.56
CA ALA A 153 -13.18 -13.33 -25.66
C ALA A 153 -13.41 -12.91 -27.13
N THR A 154 -12.49 -13.27 -28.03
CA THR A 154 -12.61 -12.91 -29.45
C THR A 154 -13.77 -13.63 -30.14
N ARG A 155 -14.08 -14.87 -29.73
CA ARG A 155 -15.27 -15.60 -30.19
C ARG A 155 -16.54 -14.95 -29.65
N ASP A 156 -16.54 -14.54 -28.39
CA ASP A 156 -17.67 -13.84 -27.77
C ASP A 156 -17.90 -12.47 -28.45
N SER A 157 -16.82 -11.72 -28.77
CA SER A 157 -16.84 -10.51 -29.58
C SER A 157 -17.42 -10.75 -30.98
N ALA A 158 -17.04 -11.83 -31.67
CA ALA A 158 -17.55 -12.17 -32.99
C ALA A 158 -19.05 -12.55 -32.95
N ILE A 159 -19.48 -13.32 -31.94
CA ILE A 159 -20.89 -13.64 -31.69
C ILE A 159 -21.68 -12.35 -31.38
N ALA A 160 -21.13 -11.48 -30.54
CA ALA A 160 -21.74 -10.20 -30.18
C ALA A 160 -21.85 -9.24 -31.38
N LEU A 161 -20.90 -9.23 -32.32
CA LEU A 161 -21.00 -8.48 -33.57
C LEU A 161 -22.05 -9.08 -34.52
N GLY A 162 -22.08 -10.40 -34.69
CA GLY A 162 -23.11 -11.09 -35.48
C GLY A 162 -24.53 -10.84 -34.95
N ARG A 163 -24.69 -10.78 -33.63
CA ARG A 163 -25.96 -10.42 -32.96
C ARG A 163 -26.21 -8.91 -32.91
N GLY A 164 -25.14 -8.11 -32.92
CA GLY A 164 -25.12 -6.65 -32.81
C GLY A 164 -25.40 -5.92 -34.11
N GLY A 165 -25.19 -6.56 -35.27
CA GLY A 165 -25.67 -6.07 -36.57
C GLY A 165 -27.19 -5.83 -36.59
N ALA A 166 -27.95 -6.61 -35.80
CA ALA A 166 -29.38 -6.41 -35.60
C ALA A 166 -29.75 -5.35 -34.54
N ASN A 167 -28.78 -4.82 -33.78
CA ASN A 167 -29.03 -4.01 -32.57
C ASN A 167 -28.04 -2.84 -32.36
N ALA A 168 -27.48 -2.29 -33.44
CA ALA A 168 -26.41 -1.29 -33.42
C ALA A 168 -26.73 0.02 -32.65
N LYS A 169 -28.00 0.28 -32.29
CA LYS A 169 -28.42 1.47 -31.51
C LYS A 169 -28.10 1.39 -30.01
N ALA A 170 -27.73 0.23 -29.45
CA ALA A 170 -27.56 0.06 -28.00
C ALA A 170 -26.14 0.36 -27.46
N ALA A 171 -25.12 0.42 -28.33
CA ALA A 171 -23.71 0.53 -27.94
C ALA A 171 -23.35 1.74 -27.02
N PRO A 172 -23.79 3.00 -27.28
CA PRO A 172 -23.41 4.13 -26.43
C PRO A 172 -23.98 4.03 -25.00
N ALA A 173 -25.12 3.35 -24.83
CA ALA A 173 -25.75 3.18 -23.52
C ALA A 173 -25.04 2.15 -22.62
N ILE A 174 -24.14 1.32 -23.17
CA ILE A 174 -23.33 0.36 -22.40
C ILE A 174 -22.05 1.07 -21.91
N SER A 175 -21.33 1.75 -22.81
CA SER A 175 -20.14 2.54 -22.46
C SER A 175 -20.41 3.58 -21.35
N GLY A 176 -21.58 4.25 -21.38
CA GLY A 176 -21.99 5.15 -20.30
C GLY A 176 -22.19 4.45 -18.95
N ARG A 177 -22.72 3.21 -18.94
CA ARG A 177 -22.87 2.40 -17.72
C ARG A 177 -21.52 1.95 -17.17
N ASP A 178 -20.61 1.49 -18.02
CA ASP A 178 -19.28 1.05 -17.59
C ASP A 178 -18.46 2.20 -16.97
N ALA A 179 -18.56 3.41 -17.55
CA ALA A 179 -17.99 4.62 -16.96
C ALA A 179 -18.60 4.97 -15.59
N THR A 180 -19.90 4.74 -15.37
CA THR A 180 -20.50 4.93 -14.03
C THR A 180 -20.07 3.87 -13.02
N THR A 181 -19.84 2.63 -13.45
CA THR A 181 -19.30 1.55 -12.60
C THR A 181 -17.87 1.86 -12.18
N ALA A 182 -16.98 2.21 -13.12
CA ALA A 182 -15.61 2.61 -12.80
C ALA A 182 -15.54 3.80 -11.83
N ARG A 183 -16.43 4.79 -11.96
CA ARG A 183 -16.55 5.91 -11.01
C ARG A 183 -16.99 5.47 -9.61
N ARG A 184 -17.86 4.45 -9.49
CA ARG A 184 -18.25 3.87 -8.20
C ARG A 184 -17.11 3.09 -7.56
N ASP A 185 -16.40 2.27 -8.33
CA ASP A 185 -15.28 1.48 -7.82
C ASP A 185 -14.13 2.37 -7.35
N ALA A 186 -13.82 3.45 -8.09
CA ALA A 186 -12.86 4.47 -7.66
C ALA A 186 -13.32 5.22 -6.39
N ALA A 187 -14.63 5.40 -6.18
CA ALA A 187 -15.17 5.98 -4.96
C ALA A 187 -15.12 5.02 -3.77
N ILE A 188 -15.32 3.71 -4.00
CA ILE A 188 -15.15 2.65 -2.99
C ILE A 188 -13.69 2.58 -2.54
N ALA A 189 -12.74 2.50 -3.48
CA ALA A 189 -11.31 2.49 -3.16
C ALA A 189 -10.86 3.74 -2.35
N LYS A 190 -11.43 4.92 -2.64
CA LYS A 190 -11.21 6.14 -1.83
C LYS A 190 -11.79 6.03 -0.41
N ARG A 191 -12.95 5.38 -0.24
CA ARG A 191 -13.54 5.12 1.08
C ARG A 191 -12.70 4.13 1.88
N ASP A 192 -12.19 3.07 1.24
CA ASP A 192 -11.36 2.06 1.90
C ASP A 192 -10.05 2.65 2.43
N VAL A 193 -9.39 3.52 1.64
CA VAL A 193 -8.21 4.29 2.10
C VAL A 193 -8.56 5.22 3.27
N ALA A 194 -9.77 5.80 3.30
CA ALA A 194 -10.23 6.65 4.41
C ALA A 194 -10.65 5.85 5.66
N ILE A 195 -11.03 4.58 5.50
CA ILE A 195 -11.28 3.63 6.60
C ILE A 195 -9.93 3.20 7.19
N ALA A 196 -8.99 2.72 6.36
CA ALA A 196 -7.64 2.33 6.80
C ALA A 196 -6.89 3.45 7.55
N LYS A 197 -7.05 4.72 7.12
CA LYS A 197 -6.52 5.88 7.85
C LYS A 197 -7.16 6.10 9.23
N ARG A 198 -8.47 5.87 9.36
CA ARG A 198 -9.18 5.94 10.65
C ARG A 198 -8.77 4.81 11.57
N ASP A 199 -8.66 3.59 11.06
CA ASP A 199 -8.23 2.43 11.84
C ASP A 199 -6.80 2.60 12.37
N ALA A 200 -5.89 3.16 11.55
CA ALA A 200 -4.54 3.52 11.98
C ALA A 200 -4.54 4.59 13.10
N ALA A 201 -5.42 5.59 13.02
CA ALA A 201 -5.56 6.61 14.06
C ALA A 201 -6.14 6.05 15.37
N VAL A 202 -7.15 5.18 15.29
CA VAL A 202 -7.74 4.48 16.45
C VAL A 202 -6.72 3.51 17.09
N ALA A 203 -5.91 2.82 16.28
CA ALA A 203 -4.80 2.00 16.79
C ALA A 203 -3.77 2.86 17.53
N ALA A 204 -3.37 4.00 16.97
CA ALA A 204 -2.46 4.93 17.64
C ALA A 204 -3.02 5.43 18.98
N ASP A 205 -4.31 5.76 19.06
CA ASP A 205 -4.93 6.24 20.30
C ASP A 205 -5.03 5.12 21.37
N ARG A 206 -5.36 3.89 20.99
CA ARG A 206 -5.28 2.72 21.90
C ARG A 206 -3.87 2.51 22.46
N THR A 207 -2.82 2.68 21.65
CA THR A 207 -1.43 2.58 22.17
C THR A 207 -1.06 3.72 23.12
N ARG A 208 -1.68 4.90 22.96
CA ARG A 208 -1.53 6.03 23.89
C ARG A 208 -2.25 5.76 25.21
N ALA A 209 -3.50 5.30 25.17
CA ALA A 209 -4.27 4.91 26.35
C ALA A 209 -3.53 3.84 27.18
N GLY A 210 -3.11 2.73 26.55
CA GLY A 210 -2.35 1.68 27.24
C GLY A 210 -0.99 2.14 27.81
N ARG A 211 -0.38 3.20 27.25
CA ARG A 211 0.81 3.84 27.84
C ARG A 211 0.46 4.66 29.08
N SER A 212 -0.66 5.39 29.07
CA SER A 212 -1.17 6.10 30.24
C SER A 212 -1.56 5.15 31.37
N ASP A 213 -2.27 4.06 31.08
CA ASP A 213 -2.65 3.05 32.08
C ASP A 213 -1.42 2.43 32.75
N ARG A 214 -0.37 2.15 31.96
CA ARG A 214 0.91 1.63 32.47
C ARG A 214 1.61 2.63 33.39
N LEU A 215 1.56 3.93 33.09
CA LEU A 215 2.09 4.99 33.95
C LEU A 215 1.29 5.12 35.26
N VAL A 216 -0.03 5.09 35.20
CA VAL A 216 -0.91 5.10 36.40
C VAL A 216 -0.63 3.88 37.27
N ASN A 217 -0.61 2.68 36.70
CA ASN A 217 -0.39 1.44 37.45
C ASN A 217 1.02 1.39 38.09
N THR A 218 2.04 1.93 37.41
CA THR A 218 3.40 2.08 37.97
C THR A 218 3.43 3.08 39.13
N ARG A 219 2.66 4.17 39.05
CA ARG A 219 2.55 5.15 40.15
C ARG A 219 1.83 4.55 41.36
N THR A 220 0.77 3.78 41.12
CA THR A 220 0.01 3.07 42.16
C THR A 220 0.87 2.01 42.86
N SER A 221 1.65 1.20 42.13
CA SER A 221 2.51 0.18 42.74
C SER A 221 3.64 0.78 43.58
N VAL A 222 4.25 1.89 43.15
CA VAL A 222 5.24 2.64 43.97
C VAL A 222 4.61 3.19 45.25
N GLN A 223 3.38 3.73 45.18
CA GLN A 223 2.68 4.24 46.36
C GLN A 223 2.30 3.11 47.32
N GLN A 224 1.82 1.98 46.80
CA GLN A 224 1.51 0.78 47.59
C GLN A 224 2.74 0.17 48.27
N ASN A 225 3.95 0.34 47.71
CA ASN A 225 5.19 -0.14 48.32
C ASN A 225 5.78 0.86 49.35
N ARG A 226 5.42 2.16 49.28
CA ARG A 226 5.73 3.13 50.33
C ARG A 226 4.91 2.91 51.59
N ASN A 227 3.59 2.75 51.46
CA ASN A 227 2.66 2.64 52.58
C ASN A 227 3.07 1.60 53.68
N PRO A 228 3.49 0.36 53.36
CA PRO A 228 3.96 -0.60 54.37
C PRO A 228 5.31 -0.22 54.97
N ARG A 229 6.21 0.45 54.24
CA ARG A 229 7.48 0.95 54.78
C ARG A 229 7.26 2.09 55.76
N ASP A 230 6.36 3.00 55.42
CA ASP A 230 5.98 4.12 56.30
C ASP A 230 5.25 3.61 57.55
N ALA A 231 4.43 2.56 57.43
CA ALA A 231 3.80 1.88 58.57
C ALA A 231 4.83 1.14 59.45
N GLN A 232 5.78 0.42 58.85
CA GLN A 232 6.89 -0.23 59.58
C GLN A 232 7.75 0.80 60.33
N ALA A 233 8.07 1.94 59.71
CA ALA A 233 8.82 3.01 60.35
C ALA A 233 8.11 3.60 61.58
N ARG A 234 6.78 3.79 61.50
CA ARG A 234 5.97 4.20 62.67
C ARG A 234 6.01 3.17 63.79
N MET A 235 5.80 1.88 63.46
CA MET A 235 5.88 0.82 64.48
C MET A 235 7.27 0.71 65.12
N VAL A 236 8.36 0.97 64.39
CA VAL A 236 9.72 1.01 64.97
C VAL A 236 9.88 2.18 65.94
N HIS A 237 9.37 3.38 65.60
CA HIS A 237 9.37 4.52 66.51
C HIS A 237 8.50 4.29 67.76
N GLU A 238 7.35 3.64 67.62
CA GLU A 238 6.44 3.33 68.74
C GLU A 238 7.03 2.25 69.67
N HIS A 239 7.70 1.23 69.11
CA HIS A 239 8.52 0.27 69.88
C HIS A 239 9.79 0.88 70.49
N ALA A 240 10.24 2.04 70.03
CA ALA A 240 11.34 2.79 70.66
C ALA A 240 10.80 3.67 71.81
N ALA A 241 9.67 4.35 71.61
CA ALA A 241 9.01 5.16 72.63
C ALA A 241 8.52 4.32 73.82
N SER A 242 7.93 3.15 73.57
CA SER A 242 7.53 2.20 74.63
C SER A 242 8.72 1.58 75.37
N ARG A 243 9.88 1.39 74.71
CA ARG A 243 11.14 1.03 75.38
C ARG A 243 11.72 2.16 76.23
N ALA A 244 11.55 3.41 75.84
CA ALA A 244 11.90 4.55 76.68
C ALA A 244 10.98 4.65 77.91
N ALA A 245 9.66 4.43 77.74
CA ALA A 245 8.70 4.44 78.84
C ALA A 245 8.92 3.32 79.88
N THR A 246 9.38 2.14 79.45
CA THR A 246 9.70 1.02 80.35
C THR A 246 11.02 1.20 81.14
N HIS A 247 11.77 2.28 80.91
CA HIS A 247 12.95 2.64 81.72
C HIS A 247 12.65 3.65 82.85
N ALA A 248 11.37 4.00 83.07
CA ALA A 248 10.94 4.94 84.10
C ALA A 248 9.91 4.32 85.07
N GLN A 249 10.37 3.50 86.00
CA GLN A 249 9.60 3.06 87.18
C GLN A 249 10.45 3.07 88.46
N PRO A 250 10.04 3.81 89.51
CA PRO A 250 10.45 3.56 90.89
C PRO A 250 9.34 2.91 91.74
N MET A 251 9.73 2.38 92.91
CA MET A 251 8.99 1.41 93.74
C MET A 251 8.05 2.03 94.79
N ALA A 252 6.95 1.34 95.17
CA ALA A 252 6.43 1.25 96.56
C ALA A 252 5.29 0.20 96.78
N ARG A 253 5.20 -0.35 98.01
CA ARG A 253 4.17 -1.27 98.60
C ARG A 253 2.90 -0.50 99.06
N ALA A 254 1.73 -1.05 99.47
CA ALA A 254 1.30 -2.39 99.91
C ALA A 254 -0.21 -2.69 99.63
N GLN A 255 -0.70 -3.87 100.11
CA GLN A 255 -2.02 -4.54 99.94
C GLN A 255 -2.85 -4.60 101.26
N PRO A 256 -4.03 -5.31 101.40
CA PRO A 256 -5.07 -5.84 100.47
C PRO A 256 -6.49 -5.30 100.92
N PRO A 257 -7.64 -6.02 101.08
CA PRO A 257 -8.22 -7.29 100.54
C PRO A 257 -9.73 -7.26 100.09
N MET A 258 -10.23 -8.43 99.62
CA MET A 258 -11.65 -8.89 99.44
C MET A 258 -12.51 -8.24 98.31
N ALA A 259 -13.32 -8.95 97.50
CA ALA A 259 -13.73 -10.37 97.49
C ALA A 259 -13.96 -10.99 96.07
N ARG A 260 -14.17 -12.33 96.06
CA ARG A 260 -14.45 -13.32 94.98
C ARG A 260 -15.59 -12.96 93.96
N ALA A 261 -15.79 -13.62 92.81
CA ALA A 261 -15.82 -15.08 92.54
C ALA A 261 -15.80 -15.49 91.03
N HIS A 262 -15.19 -16.65 90.71
CA HIS A 262 -15.56 -17.73 89.72
C HIS A 262 -15.90 -17.36 88.23
N GLU A 263 -15.68 -18.17 87.17
CA GLU A 263 -15.31 -19.59 86.95
C GLU A 263 -14.62 -19.75 85.55
N ALA A 264 -13.98 -20.88 85.24
CA ALA A 264 -13.49 -21.25 83.89
C ALA A 264 -14.06 -22.62 83.45
N PRO A 265 -14.04 -23.01 82.15
CA PRO A 265 -12.93 -23.87 81.70
C PRO A 265 -12.53 -23.78 80.20
N ARG A 266 -11.44 -24.48 79.87
CA ARG A 266 -10.93 -24.78 78.51
C ARG A 266 -11.75 -25.87 77.83
N VAL A 267 -11.82 -25.90 76.49
CA VAL A 267 -11.63 -27.15 75.70
C VAL A 267 -11.06 -26.87 74.29
N SER A 268 -10.28 -27.81 73.77
CA SER A 268 -9.81 -27.89 72.38
C SER A 268 -10.85 -28.58 71.47
N ALA A 269 -10.92 -28.24 70.17
CA ALA A 269 -11.33 -29.19 69.12
C ALA A 269 -11.00 -28.71 67.68
N ALA A 270 -10.48 -29.64 66.88
CA ALA A 270 -10.73 -29.80 65.44
C ALA A 270 -11.23 -31.26 65.25
N PRO A 271 -11.68 -31.75 64.06
CA PRO A 271 -11.76 -31.12 62.74
C PRO A 271 -13.07 -31.38 61.93
N ALA A 272 -13.10 -30.89 60.68
CA ALA A 272 -13.74 -31.45 59.47
C ALA A 272 -15.25 -31.82 59.40
N ALA A 273 -15.95 -31.25 58.41
CA ALA A 273 -16.76 -31.98 57.40
C ALA A 273 -17.25 -31.07 56.24
N ARG A 274 -17.36 -31.62 55.02
CA ARG A 274 -18.18 -31.11 53.89
C ARG A 274 -19.43 -32.03 53.81
N PRO A 275 -20.53 -31.68 53.09
CA PRO A 275 -20.56 -31.92 51.63
C PRO A 275 -21.46 -30.98 50.78
N ALA A 276 -21.27 -31.02 49.45
CA ALA A 276 -22.26 -31.12 48.35
C ALA A 276 -23.50 -30.16 48.31
N THR A 277 -24.03 -29.60 47.20
CA THR A 277 -23.95 -29.79 45.72
C THR A 277 -24.90 -28.72 45.06
N PRO A 278 -25.33 -28.70 43.76
CA PRO A 278 -24.74 -29.08 42.44
C PRO A 278 -25.11 -28.18 41.19
N HIS A 279 -24.62 -28.57 39.99
CA HIS A 279 -25.07 -28.20 38.60
C HIS A 279 -24.82 -26.74 38.12
N VAL A 280 -24.69 -26.38 36.83
CA VAL A 280 -25.13 -26.96 35.53
C VAL A 280 -24.01 -26.89 34.46
N ALA A 281 -24.06 -27.77 33.44
CA ALA A 281 -23.08 -27.91 32.36
C ALA A 281 -23.34 -27.01 31.12
N GLN A 282 -22.33 -26.83 30.26
CA GLN A 282 -22.47 -26.73 28.78
C GLN A 282 -21.09 -26.90 28.06
N PRO A 283 -21.01 -27.06 26.71
CA PRO A 283 -20.50 -28.32 26.17
C PRO A 283 -19.13 -28.26 25.46
N ASN A 284 -18.67 -29.46 25.11
CA ASN A 284 -17.40 -29.78 24.47
C ASN A 284 -17.35 -29.39 22.98
N VAL A 285 -16.23 -28.82 22.51
CA VAL A 285 -15.88 -28.74 21.09
C VAL A 285 -14.43 -29.18 20.91
N SER A 286 -14.22 -30.14 20.00
CA SER A 286 -13.03 -30.99 19.90
C SER A 286 -11.71 -30.24 19.72
N HIS A 287 -10.65 -30.70 20.39
CA HIS A 287 -9.26 -30.44 20.02
C HIS A 287 -8.59 -31.75 19.61
N GLY A 288 -8.11 -31.80 18.37
CA GLY A 288 -7.43 -32.96 17.79
C GLY A 288 -5.93 -32.98 18.10
N SER A 289 -5.34 -34.17 18.06
CA SER A 289 -3.90 -34.49 18.17
C SER A 289 -3.71 -35.99 17.89
N PRO A 290 -2.51 -36.52 17.57
CA PRO A 290 -1.21 -35.86 17.35
C PRO A 290 -0.42 -36.35 16.09
N MET A 291 0.79 -35.81 15.88
CA MET A 291 1.92 -36.36 15.07
C MET A 291 1.68 -36.45 13.53
N ASN A 292 2.66 -36.34 12.62
CA ASN A 292 4.13 -36.28 12.65
C ASN A 292 4.61 -35.51 11.36
N ALA A 293 5.88 -35.16 11.08
CA ALA A 293 7.18 -35.36 11.72
C ALA A 293 8.20 -34.25 11.31
N ARG A 294 9.41 -34.34 11.89
CA ARG A 294 10.70 -33.65 11.61
C ARG A 294 10.94 -33.06 10.20
N ALA A 295 11.27 -31.76 10.17
CA ALA A 295 12.38 -31.21 9.39
C ALA A 295 13.07 -30.10 10.22
N GLN A 296 14.37 -30.21 10.45
CA GLN A 296 15.19 -29.22 11.18
C GLN A 296 16.28 -28.65 10.25
N MET A 297 16.96 -27.59 10.71
CA MET A 297 18.10 -26.86 10.10
C MET A 297 17.71 -25.61 9.27
N PRO A 298 18.55 -24.55 9.23
CA PRO A 298 18.57 -23.58 10.34
C PRO A 298 18.42 -22.11 9.88
N ALA A 299 18.14 -21.22 10.83
CA ALA A 299 18.00 -19.78 10.56
C ALA A 299 19.35 -19.08 10.29
N PRO A 300 19.42 -18.10 9.37
CA PRO A 300 20.58 -17.23 9.24
C PRO A 300 20.66 -16.24 10.41
N ARG A 301 21.87 -16.02 10.93
CA ARG A 301 22.15 -15.07 12.03
C ARG A 301 21.80 -13.64 11.63
N ALA A 302 21.12 -12.92 12.52
CA ALA A 302 20.99 -11.47 12.42
C ALA A 302 22.35 -10.79 12.66
N ALA A 303 22.76 -9.90 11.76
CA ALA A 303 23.92 -9.05 11.96
C ALA A 303 23.56 -7.86 12.87
N ALA A 304 24.43 -7.57 13.84
CA ALA A 304 24.27 -6.44 14.76
C ALA A 304 24.59 -5.09 14.08
N PRO A 305 24.05 -3.96 14.55
CA PRO A 305 24.33 -2.64 13.98
C PRO A 305 25.74 -2.15 14.38
N ALA A 306 26.48 -1.62 13.40
CA ALA A 306 27.76 -0.96 13.63
C ALA A 306 27.56 0.48 14.15
N THR A 307 28.35 0.88 15.14
CA THR A 307 28.43 2.26 15.65
C THR A 307 29.38 3.13 14.80
N PRO A 308 29.16 4.46 14.73
CA PRO A 308 30.02 5.35 13.96
C PRO A 308 31.27 5.76 14.74
N HIS A 309 32.37 5.99 14.03
CA HIS A 309 33.53 6.75 14.53
C HIS A 309 33.83 7.92 13.57
N PRO A 310 34.31 9.08 14.09
CA PRO A 310 34.56 10.27 13.29
C PRO A 310 35.98 10.27 12.68
N GLY A 311 36.13 10.88 11.50
CA GLY A 311 37.42 11.11 10.85
C GLY A 311 37.26 12.07 9.68
N GLY A 312 38.01 13.17 9.68
CA GLY A 312 37.83 14.28 8.74
C GLY A 312 38.46 14.05 7.36
N GLY A 313 37.93 14.74 6.36
CA GLY A 313 38.48 14.88 5.01
C GLY A 313 37.82 16.07 4.31
N ALA A 314 38.63 17.03 3.85
CA ALA A 314 38.16 18.35 3.40
C ALA A 314 38.10 18.48 1.87
N ALA A 315 37.54 19.62 1.42
CA ALA A 315 37.31 20.03 0.02
C ALA A 315 36.26 19.19 -0.73
N HIS A 316 35.45 19.75 -1.62
CA HIS A 316 35.63 20.96 -2.43
C HIS A 316 34.29 21.66 -2.71
N ILE A 317 34.27 23.00 -2.61
CA ILE A 317 33.10 23.83 -2.90
C ILE A 317 33.25 24.39 -4.32
N ASN A 318 32.42 23.95 -5.26
CA ASN A 318 32.32 24.57 -6.58
C ASN A 318 30.98 25.30 -6.73
N ALA A 319 31.02 26.61 -6.53
CA ALA A 319 29.91 27.51 -6.85
C ALA A 319 30.05 27.98 -8.32
N PRO A 320 28.99 27.92 -9.15
CA PRO A 320 29.01 28.55 -10.46
C PRO A 320 28.89 30.09 -10.32
N PRO A 321 29.64 30.88 -11.12
CA PRO A 321 29.56 32.34 -11.06
C PRO A 321 28.25 32.87 -11.66
N ARG A 322 27.77 33.99 -11.12
CA ARG A 322 26.64 34.75 -11.68
C ARG A 322 27.09 35.46 -12.97
N GLY A 323 26.62 34.97 -14.13
CA GLY A 323 26.71 35.70 -15.39
C GLY A 323 25.65 36.81 -15.46
N GLY A 324 26.06 38.02 -15.84
CA GLY A 324 25.19 39.19 -15.87
C GLY A 324 24.24 39.25 -17.07
N ALA A 325 23.16 40.00 -16.93
CA ALA A 325 22.28 40.36 -18.03
C ALA A 325 22.82 41.57 -18.82
N PRO A 326 22.70 41.58 -20.16
CA PRO A 326 22.72 42.82 -20.93
C PRO A 326 21.29 43.36 -21.10
N ALA A 327 21.12 44.66 -20.82
CA ALA A 327 19.92 45.39 -21.22
C ALA A 327 19.99 45.74 -22.72
N GLY A 328 18.85 45.74 -23.41
CA GLY A 328 18.76 46.15 -24.81
C GLY A 328 17.31 46.15 -25.32
N GLY A 329 16.69 47.33 -25.38
CA GLY A 329 15.49 47.56 -26.19
C GLY A 329 15.83 47.59 -27.69
N PRO A 330 14.85 47.79 -28.58
CA PRO A 330 13.99 48.98 -28.54
C PRO A 330 12.48 48.68 -28.65
N GLY A 331 11.67 49.74 -28.51
CA GLY A 331 10.20 49.67 -28.64
C GLY A 331 9.66 50.11 -30.01
N GLY A 332 8.34 50.28 -30.06
CA GLY A 332 7.56 50.62 -31.27
C GLY A 332 6.81 49.40 -31.82
N GLY A 333 5.50 49.43 -31.99
CA GLY A 333 4.53 50.47 -31.63
C GLY A 333 3.10 49.91 -31.69
N HIS A 334 2.17 50.57 -30.99
CA HIS A 334 0.74 50.33 -31.18
C HIS A 334 0.30 50.97 -32.51
N GLU A 335 -0.43 50.25 -33.35
CA GLU A 335 -1.47 50.88 -34.15
C GLU A 335 -2.71 49.99 -34.28
N LYS A 336 -3.88 50.61 -34.39
CA LYS A 336 -5.18 49.97 -34.48
C LYS A 336 -5.73 50.10 -35.90
N ARG A 337 -5.95 48.98 -36.61
CA ARG A 337 -7.20 48.71 -37.36
C ARG A 337 -7.22 47.32 -37.96
#